data_AF-A0A9W9LMW9-F1
#
_entry.id   AF-A0A9W9LMW9-F1
#
_cell.length_a   1.000
_cell.length_b   1.000
_cell.length_c   1.000
_cell.angle_alpha   90.00
_cell.angle_beta   90.00
_cell.angle_gamma   90.00
#
_symmetry.space_group_name_H-M   'P 1'
#
loop_
_entity.id
_entity.type
_entity.pdbx_description
1 polymer ?
#
loop_
_entity_poly.entity_id
_entity_poly.type
_entity_poly.pdbx_seq_one_letter_code
_entity_poly.pdbx_strand_id
1 'polypeptide(L)'
;MRAFDTDLVFMYANIRTDAGVTSDLKTVARDLAELGDMATAYARKDGGRMLTIGYEGLSWATRNTWSASWEVVRFANRPNVGLIIDAFNILAVEFADPYNPAGHGRIYPTLEESLDILTGSLISLALTVPGDRIYFFQCGDAKLVDPATFIPPSDPMTPALLPWSRSHRLYPLEQSRGGYMPVELVAAAVLATGYKGLISLEVFNLSLNQTGSSVPSSHAT
;
A
#
# COMPACT_ATOMS: atom_id res chain seq x y z
N MET A 1 -12.91 17.03 -4.02
CA MET A 1 -13.70 15.83 -4.42
C MET A 1 -14.75 16.18 -5.46
N ARG A 2 -15.78 16.98 -5.15
CA ARG A 2 -16.84 17.37 -6.12
C ARG A 2 -16.33 18.00 -7.41
N ALA A 3 -15.40 18.95 -7.32
CA ALA A 3 -14.83 19.61 -8.50
C ALA A 3 -14.09 18.66 -9.46
N PHE A 4 -13.71 17.46 -8.99
CA PHE A 4 -13.02 16.43 -9.76
C PHE A 4 -13.89 15.19 -10.01
N ASP A 5 -15.20 15.26 -9.69
CA ASP A 5 -16.17 14.18 -9.82
C ASP A 5 -15.74 12.83 -9.18
N THR A 6 -14.97 12.90 -8.09
CA THR A 6 -14.55 11.74 -7.30
C THR A 6 -15.28 11.69 -5.95
N ASP A 7 -15.50 10.48 -5.45
CA ASP A 7 -16.11 10.17 -4.18
C ASP A 7 -15.20 9.42 -3.19
N LEU A 8 -14.02 8.95 -3.62
CA LEU A 8 -13.03 8.30 -2.76
C LEU A 8 -11.84 9.21 -2.48
N VAL A 9 -11.43 9.32 -1.22
CA VAL A 9 -10.18 9.95 -0.81
C VAL A 9 -9.29 8.94 -0.09
N PHE A 10 -8.00 8.98 -0.39
CA PHE A 10 -7.00 8.11 0.22
C PHE A 10 -6.43 8.83 1.43
N MET A 11 -6.40 8.13 2.56
CA MET A 11 -5.84 8.58 3.83
C MET A 11 -4.75 7.60 4.23
N TYR A 12 -3.51 7.99 4.00
CA TYR A 12 -2.35 7.18 4.37
C TYR A 12 -2.12 7.18 5.88
N ALA A 13 -1.67 6.05 6.41
CA ALA A 13 -1.17 5.94 7.77
C ALA A 13 -0.04 6.96 7.99
N ASN A 14 -0.08 7.63 9.14
CA ASN A 14 0.88 8.69 9.45
C ASN A 14 2.30 8.11 9.58
N ILE A 15 3.28 8.85 9.06
CA ILE A 15 4.69 8.44 9.00
C ILE A 15 5.57 9.27 9.93
N ARG A 16 5.00 10.30 10.57
CA ARG A 16 5.71 11.11 11.55
C ARG A 16 6.01 10.28 12.80
N THR A 17 7.09 10.63 13.47
CA THR A 17 7.57 9.93 14.68
C THR A 17 7.69 10.86 15.88
N ASP A 18 7.29 12.13 15.74
CA ASP A 18 7.30 13.10 16.82
C ASP A 18 6.13 12.91 17.81
N ALA A 19 6.23 13.54 18.97
CA ALA A 19 5.23 13.40 20.05
C ALA A 19 3.82 13.91 19.70
N GLY A 20 3.64 14.59 18.56
CA GLY A 20 2.34 15.05 18.07
C GLY A 20 1.52 13.97 17.35
N VAL A 21 2.02 12.74 17.25
CA VAL A 21 1.30 11.62 16.63
C VAL A 21 1.13 10.44 17.57
N THR A 22 0.16 9.57 17.26
CA THR A 22 -0.16 8.40 18.06
C THR A 22 -0.38 7.18 17.17
N SER A 23 0.05 6.02 17.67
CA SER A 23 -0.26 4.70 17.09
C SER A 23 -1.31 3.94 17.91
N ASP A 24 -1.90 4.57 18.93
CA ASP A 24 -2.95 3.99 19.76
C ASP A 24 -4.19 3.69 18.90
N LEU A 25 -4.55 2.41 18.83
CA LEU A 25 -5.63 1.92 17.97
C LEU A 25 -6.95 2.65 18.21
N LYS A 26 -7.32 2.90 19.48
CA LYS A 26 -8.60 3.53 19.81
C LYS A 26 -8.66 4.97 19.29
N THR A 27 -7.56 5.70 19.47
CA THR A 27 -7.43 7.08 19.02
C THR A 27 -7.46 7.14 17.49
N VAL A 28 -6.62 6.36 16.81
CA VAL A 28 -6.57 6.35 15.34
C VAL A 28 -7.92 5.92 14.73
N ALA A 29 -8.57 4.90 15.29
CA ALA A 29 -9.89 4.45 14.83
C ALA A 29 -10.99 5.50 15.04
N ARG A 30 -10.96 6.21 16.18
CA ARG A 30 -11.90 7.33 16.45
C ARG A 30 -11.70 8.45 15.45
N ASP A 31 -10.46 8.85 15.21
CA ASP A 31 -10.15 9.94 14.28
C ASP A 31 -10.53 9.57 12.84
N LEU A 32 -10.32 8.30 12.43
CA LEU A 32 -10.79 7.81 11.14
C LEU A 32 -12.33 7.73 11.05
N ALA A 33 -13.01 7.38 12.14
CA ALA A 33 -14.46 7.41 12.21
C ALA A 33 -15.02 8.84 12.08
N GLU A 34 -14.36 9.82 12.70
CA GLU A 34 -14.71 11.23 12.57
C GLU A 34 -14.62 11.71 11.12
N LEU A 35 -13.58 11.31 10.37
CA LEU A 35 -13.50 11.59 8.93
C LEU A 35 -14.68 10.99 8.15
N GLY A 36 -15.09 9.76 8.48
CA GLY A 36 -16.28 9.13 7.90
C GLY A 36 -17.59 9.87 8.22
N ASP A 37 -17.74 10.34 9.46
CA ASP A 37 -18.91 11.09 9.91
C ASP A 37 -18.97 12.49 9.24
N MET A 38 -17.83 13.16 9.10
CA MET A 38 -17.71 14.43 8.37
C MET A 38 -18.06 14.26 6.88
N ALA A 39 -17.56 13.20 6.24
CA ALA A 39 -17.88 12.86 4.86
C ALA A 39 -19.39 12.62 4.66
N THR A 40 -20.03 11.91 5.60
CA THR A 40 -21.49 11.70 5.61
C THR A 40 -22.26 13.01 5.77
N ALA A 41 -21.86 13.85 6.72
CA ALA A 41 -22.51 15.14 6.97
C ALA A 41 -22.40 16.06 5.75
N TYR A 42 -21.24 16.09 5.10
CA TYR A 42 -21.02 16.86 3.89
C TYR A 42 -21.91 16.38 2.73
N ALA A 43 -21.91 15.08 2.44
CA ALA A 43 -22.72 14.50 1.37
C ALA A 43 -24.24 14.72 1.57
N ARG A 44 -24.71 14.69 2.83
CA ARG A 44 -26.10 15.01 3.15
C ARG A 44 -26.43 16.49 2.93
N LYS A 45 -25.50 17.38 3.28
CA LYS A 45 -25.69 18.83 3.15
C LYS A 45 -25.70 19.28 1.69
N ASP A 46 -24.87 18.67 0.84
CA ASP A 46 -24.78 19.04 -0.58
C ASP A 46 -25.68 18.21 -1.51
N GLY A 47 -26.29 17.13 -0.99
CA GLY A 47 -27.16 16.24 -1.77
C GLY A 47 -26.42 15.37 -2.79
N GLY A 48 -25.08 15.31 -2.72
CA GLY A 48 -24.24 14.57 -3.64
C GLY A 48 -24.05 13.10 -3.24
N ARG A 49 -23.27 12.38 -4.07
CA ARG A 49 -22.85 10.99 -3.79
C ARG A 49 -22.12 10.90 -2.44
N MET A 50 -22.29 9.78 -1.73
CA MET A 50 -21.56 9.51 -0.49
C MET A 50 -20.06 9.61 -0.72
N LEU A 51 -19.36 10.35 0.13
CA LEU A 51 -17.90 10.40 0.14
C LEU A 51 -17.36 9.26 1.02
N THR A 52 -16.36 8.56 0.52
CA THR A 52 -15.72 7.42 1.17
C THR A 52 -14.26 7.71 1.51
N ILE A 53 -13.82 7.17 2.64
CA ILE A 53 -12.46 7.30 3.15
C ILE A 53 -11.78 5.93 3.00
N GLY A 54 -10.75 5.86 2.18
CA GLY A 54 -9.90 4.68 2.07
C GLY A 54 -8.64 4.86 2.91
N TYR A 55 -8.43 4.00 3.90
CA TYR A 55 -7.24 4.00 4.75
C TYR A 55 -6.15 3.08 4.18
N GLU A 56 -4.94 3.58 4.04
CA GLU A 56 -3.80 2.85 3.47
C GLU A 56 -2.63 2.75 4.45
N GLY A 57 -2.18 1.54 4.74
CA GLY A 57 -0.97 1.31 5.53
C GLY A 57 0.28 1.42 4.66
N LEU A 58 1.03 2.53 4.79
CA LEU A 58 2.35 2.64 4.16
C LEU A 58 3.35 1.70 4.82
N SER A 59 4.25 1.07 4.04
CA SER A 59 5.22 0.09 4.56
C SER A 59 6.19 0.65 5.61
N TRP A 60 6.31 1.97 5.68
CA TRP A 60 7.13 2.69 6.65
C TRP A 60 6.33 3.50 7.69
N ALA A 61 5.01 3.32 7.77
CA ALA A 61 4.22 3.87 8.88
C ALA A 61 4.45 3.06 10.16
N THR A 62 4.08 3.61 11.32
CA THR A 62 4.13 2.85 12.59
C THR A 62 3.17 1.65 12.59
N ARG A 63 2.04 1.75 11.89
CA ARG A 63 1.11 0.65 11.60
C ARG A 63 1.19 0.35 10.11
N ASN A 64 2.08 -0.56 9.73
CA ASN A 64 2.47 -0.79 8.34
C ASN A 64 1.99 -2.12 7.74
N THR A 65 1.32 -2.99 8.50
CA THR A 65 0.75 -4.23 7.95
C THR A 65 -0.68 -3.99 7.45
N TRP A 66 -1.14 -4.83 6.51
CA TRP A 66 -2.56 -4.82 6.10
C TRP A 66 -3.47 -5.11 7.30
N SER A 67 -3.03 -6.00 8.20
CA SER A 67 -3.79 -6.43 9.37
C SER A 67 -3.97 -5.30 10.38
N ALA A 68 -2.89 -4.55 10.67
CA ALA A 68 -2.94 -3.40 11.56
C ALA A 68 -3.81 -2.26 10.98
N SER A 69 -3.84 -2.12 9.66
CA SER A 69 -4.70 -1.16 8.95
C SER A 69 -6.17 -1.60 9.00
N TRP A 70 -6.44 -2.89 8.79
CA TRP A 70 -7.78 -3.45 8.90
C TRP A 70 -8.34 -3.31 10.31
N GLU A 71 -7.52 -3.50 11.35
CA GLU A 71 -7.95 -3.27 12.72
C GLU A 71 -8.49 -1.85 12.93
N VAL A 72 -7.79 -0.83 12.40
CA VAL A 72 -8.23 0.57 12.51
C VAL A 72 -9.57 0.77 11.81
N VAL A 73 -9.71 0.30 10.56
CA VAL A 73 -10.97 0.42 9.79
C VAL A 73 -12.12 -0.31 10.48
N ARG A 74 -11.87 -1.52 10.99
CA ARG A 74 -12.86 -2.33 11.71
C ARG A 74 -13.31 -1.65 13.00
N PHE A 75 -12.39 -1.05 13.77
CA PHE A 75 -12.73 -0.31 14.99
C PHE A 75 -13.40 1.03 14.70
N ALA A 76 -13.06 1.70 13.59
CA ALA A 76 -13.74 2.92 13.17
C ALA A 76 -15.22 2.67 12.89
N ASN A 77 -15.54 1.48 12.36
CA ASN A 77 -16.91 0.96 12.22
C ASN A 77 -17.86 1.97 11.56
N ARG A 78 -17.49 2.46 10.37
CA ARG A 78 -18.32 3.33 9.53
C ARG A 78 -18.51 2.72 8.16
N PRO A 79 -19.72 2.75 7.58
CA PRO A 79 -19.99 2.11 6.29
C PRO A 79 -19.27 2.78 5.10
N ASN A 80 -18.84 4.03 5.24
CA ASN A 80 -18.09 4.80 4.25
C ASN A 80 -16.59 4.92 4.56
N VAL A 81 -16.08 4.05 5.44
CA VAL A 81 -14.64 3.90 5.74
C VAL A 81 -14.23 2.47 5.38
N GLY A 82 -13.15 2.36 4.60
CA GLY A 82 -12.64 1.10 4.06
C GLY A 82 -11.11 1.13 3.91
N LEU A 83 -10.56 0.08 3.34
CA LEU A 83 -9.14 -0.08 3.05
C LEU A 83 -8.81 0.33 1.62
N ILE A 84 -7.63 0.90 1.46
CA ILE A 84 -6.86 0.85 0.23
C ILE A 84 -5.82 -0.25 0.42
N ILE A 85 -5.73 -1.17 -0.54
CA ILE A 85 -4.69 -2.19 -0.56
C ILE A 85 -3.66 -1.80 -1.61
N ASP A 86 -2.39 -1.69 -1.22
CA ASP A 86 -1.26 -1.53 -2.13
C ASP A 86 -0.36 -2.77 -2.01
N ALA A 87 -0.19 -3.49 -3.14
CA ALA A 87 0.65 -4.68 -3.21
C ALA A 87 2.11 -4.39 -2.85
N PHE A 88 2.67 -3.25 -3.27
CA PHE A 88 4.02 -2.88 -2.88
C PHE A 88 4.11 -2.72 -1.37
N ASN A 89 3.18 -1.99 -0.75
CA ASN A 89 3.27 -1.71 0.68
C ASN A 89 3.15 -2.99 1.52
N ILE A 90 2.28 -3.93 1.13
CA ILE A 90 2.20 -5.24 1.78
C ILE A 90 3.51 -6.02 1.60
N LEU A 91 3.98 -6.15 0.36
CA LEU A 91 5.15 -6.99 0.07
C LEU A 91 6.45 -6.40 0.62
N ALA A 92 6.57 -5.08 0.68
CA ALA A 92 7.70 -4.40 1.30
C ALA A 92 7.79 -4.60 2.82
N VAL A 93 6.72 -5.07 3.48
CA VAL A 93 6.72 -5.42 4.90
C VAL A 93 6.80 -6.93 5.11
N GLU A 94 6.14 -7.72 4.26
CA GLU A 94 5.90 -9.14 4.53
C GLU A 94 6.75 -10.10 3.68
N PHE A 95 7.42 -9.61 2.64
CA PHE A 95 8.20 -10.45 1.71
C PHE A 95 9.60 -9.90 1.43
N ALA A 96 9.71 -8.61 1.16
CA ALA A 96 10.89 -7.99 0.56
C ALA A 96 11.79 -7.28 1.59
N ASP A 97 13.09 -7.38 1.36
CA ASP A 97 14.12 -6.56 2.01
C ASP A 97 15.14 -6.12 0.94
N PRO A 98 15.09 -4.84 0.48
CA PRO A 98 16.01 -4.34 -0.54
C PRO A 98 17.46 -4.23 -0.05
N TYR A 99 17.71 -4.41 1.25
CA TYR A 99 19.02 -4.31 1.87
C TYR A 99 19.57 -5.68 2.32
N ASN A 100 18.90 -6.78 1.96
CA ASN A 100 19.33 -8.11 2.37
C ASN A 100 20.74 -8.42 1.81
N PRO A 101 21.75 -8.72 2.67
CA PRO A 101 23.14 -8.88 2.25
C PRO A 101 23.41 -10.10 1.38
N ALA A 102 22.51 -11.09 1.36
CA ALA A 102 22.59 -12.23 0.46
C ALA A 102 22.12 -11.90 -0.97
N GLY A 103 21.58 -10.69 -1.21
CA GLY A 103 21.24 -10.18 -2.54
C GLY A 103 19.97 -10.76 -3.16
N HIS A 104 19.25 -11.65 -2.46
CA HIS A 104 18.01 -12.24 -2.97
C HIS A 104 16.76 -11.40 -2.68
N GLY A 105 16.90 -10.29 -1.94
CA GLY A 105 15.85 -9.28 -1.73
C GLY A 105 14.65 -9.70 -0.89
N ARG A 106 14.73 -10.83 -0.17
CA ARG A 106 13.63 -11.37 0.66
C ARG A 106 13.97 -11.24 2.14
N ILE A 107 12.95 -11.22 2.99
CA ILE A 107 13.12 -11.23 4.46
C ILE A 107 13.66 -12.59 4.91
N TYR A 108 13.12 -13.69 4.39
CA TYR A 108 13.49 -15.04 4.79
C TYR A 108 14.54 -15.67 3.85
N PRO A 109 15.42 -16.55 4.35
CA PRO A 109 16.53 -17.11 3.58
C PRO A 109 16.11 -17.86 2.32
N THR A 110 15.04 -18.65 2.39
CA THR A 110 14.58 -19.48 1.28
C THR A 110 13.33 -18.89 0.63
N LEU A 111 13.15 -19.16 -0.67
CA LEU A 111 11.93 -18.78 -1.38
C LEU A 111 10.71 -19.52 -0.83
N GLU A 112 10.85 -20.81 -0.52
CA GLU A 112 9.79 -21.64 0.07
C GLU A 112 9.27 -21.04 1.37
N GLU A 113 10.16 -20.74 2.32
CA GLU A 113 9.78 -20.11 3.59
C GLU A 113 9.14 -18.73 3.39
N SER A 114 9.68 -17.92 2.48
CA SER A 114 9.12 -16.60 2.17
C SER A 114 7.69 -16.70 1.62
N LEU A 115 7.44 -17.67 0.74
CA LEU A 115 6.13 -17.89 0.14
C LEU A 115 5.14 -18.51 1.13
N ASP A 116 5.58 -19.43 1.99
CA ASP A 116 4.73 -20.03 3.02
C ASP A 116 4.21 -18.99 4.01
N ILE A 117 5.10 -18.12 4.50
CA ILE A 117 4.75 -17.06 5.46
C ILE A 117 3.83 -16.03 4.81
N LEU A 118 4.18 -15.56 3.61
CA LEU A 118 3.35 -14.61 2.87
C LEU A 118 1.96 -15.20 2.57
N THR A 119 1.89 -16.45 2.12
CA THR A 119 0.63 -17.12 1.80
C THR A 119 -0.25 -17.25 3.04
N GLY A 120 0.32 -17.58 4.20
CA GLY A 120 -0.43 -17.61 5.47
C GLY A 120 -1.04 -16.26 5.85
N SER A 121 -0.28 -15.18 5.66
CA SER A 121 -0.76 -13.81 5.86
C SER A 121 -1.89 -13.44 4.89
N LEU A 122 -1.71 -13.73 3.60
CA LEU A 122 -2.67 -13.43 2.54
C LEU A 122 -3.96 -14.26 2.63
N ILE A 123 -3.90 -15.51 3.09
CA ILE A 123 -5.10 -16.31 3.42
C ILE A 123 -5.87 -15.63 4.55
N SER A 124 -5.15 -15.12 5.56
CA SER A 124 -5.77 -14.40 6.67
C SER A 124 -6.42 -13.09 6.20
N LEU A 125 -5.81 -12.36 5.26
CA LEU A 125 -6.43 -11.20 4.60
C LEU A 125 -7.75 -11.61 3.93
N ALA A 126 -7.70 -12.64 3.07
CA ALA A 126 -8.85 -13.12 2.31
C ALA A 126 -10.03 -13.55 3.20
N LEU A 127 -9.75 -14.15 4.36
CA LEU A 127 -10.77 -14.65 5.29
C LEU A 127 -11.31 -13.60 6.26
N THR A 128 -10.56 -12.53 6.53
CA THR A 128 -10.91 -11.57 7.60
C THR A 128 -11.39 -10.22 7.09
N VAL A 129 -11.03 -9.83 5.87
CA VAL A 129 -11.42 -8.56 5.25
C VAL A 129 -12.58 -8.80 4.28
N PRO A 130 -13.77 -8.25 4.51
CA PRO A 130 -14.85 -8.31 3.54
C PRO A 130 -14.49 -7.51 2.26
N GLY A 131 -14.76 -8.06 1.08
CA GLY A 131 -14.42 -7.40 -0.18
C GLY A 131 -15.10 -6.04 -0.40
N ASP A 132 -16.27 -5.79 0.21
CA ASP A 132 -16.95 -4.48 0.19
C ASP A 132 -16.31 -3.45 1.14
N ARG A 133 -15.34 -3.87 1.95
CA ARG A 133 -14.50 -3.00 2.79
C ARG A 133 -13.17 -2.65 2.16
N ILE A 134 -12.86 -3.21 0.99
CA ILE A 134 -11.75 -2.75 0.15
C ILE A 134 -12.34 -1.77 -0.87
N TYR A 135 -11.86 -0.53 -0.89
CA TYR A 135 -12.37 0.49 -1.81
C TYR A 135 -11.52 0.62 -3.06
N PHE A 136 -10.25 0.25 -2.98
CA PHE A 136 -9.32 0.35 -4.10
C PHE A 136 -8.16 -0.63 -3.93
N PHE A 137 -7.70 -1.22 -5.04
CA PHE A 137 -6.50 -2.04 -5.07
C PHE A 137 -5.46 -1.45 -6.01
N GLN A 138 -4.28 -1.13 -5.49
CA GLN A 138 -3.10 -0.71 -6.24
C GLN A 138 -2.15 -1.90 -6.39
N CYS A 139 -1.79 -2.21 -7.63
CA CYS A 139 -0.87 -3.29 -7.96
C CYS A 139 0.42 -2.69 -8.53
N GLY A 140 1.50 -2.79 -7.78
CA GLY A 140 2.84 -2.37 -8.19
C GLY A 140 3.88 -3.40 -7.74
N ASP A 141 4.77 -3.78 -8.64
CA ASP A 141 5.95 -4.59 -8.33
C ASP A 141 7.13 -3.66 -7.99
N ALA A 142 8.29 -4.22 -7.69
CA ALA A 142 9.51 -3.46 -7.48
C ALA A 142 10.73 -4.26 -7.92
N LYS A 143 11.74 -3.52 -8.38
CA LYS A 143 13.00 -4.05 -8.85
C LYS A 143 13.82 -4.62 -7.69
N LEU A 144 14.40 -5.81 -7.89
CA LEU A 144 15.47 -6.35 -7.07
C LEU A 144 16.72 -5.47 -7.25
N VAL A 145 17.15 -4.82 -6.18
CA VAL A 145 18.31 -3.92 -6.16
C VAL A 145 19.54 -4.64 -5.60
N ASP A 146 20.72 -4.18 -5.99
CA ASP A 146 21.98 -4.70 -5.45
C ASP A 146 22.27 -4.03 -4.10
N PRO A 147 22.30 -4.79 -2.98
CA PRO A 147 22.53 -4.24 -1.64
C PRO A 147 23.94 -3.64 -1.47
N ALA A 148 24.89 -3.93 -2.37
CA ALA A 148 26.21 -3.29 -2.36
C ALA A 148 26.18 -1.84 -2.87
N THR A 149 25.16 -1.47 -3.65
CA THR A 149 25.03 -0.14 -4.26
C THR A 149 23.81 0.63 -3.76
N PHE A 150 22.73 -0.07 -3.44
CA PHE A 150 21.53 0.49 -2.87
C PHE A 150 21.60 0.45 -1.34
N ILE A 151 22.21 1.48 -0.76
CA ILE A 151 22.42 1.57 0.69
C ILE A 151 21.26 2.29 1.40
N PRO A 152 20.95 1.95 2.66
CA PRO A 152 19.94 2.67 3.43
C PRO A 152 20.24 4.18 3.54
N PRO A 153 19.20 5.03 3.67
CA PRO A 153 19.38 6.45 3.94
C PRO A 153 20.28 6.71 5.14
N SER A 154 21.18 7.69 5.02
CA SER A 154 22.01 8.15 6.14
C SER A 154 21.24 9.06 7.11
N ASP A 155 20.19 9.73 6.63
CA ASP A 155 19.32 10.56 7.46
C ASP A 155 18.30 9.68 8.19
N PRO A 156 18.32 9.62 9.55
CA PRO A 156 17.39 8.80 10.32
C PRO A 156 15.93 9.26 10.19
N MET A 157 15.67 10.47 9.69
CA MET A 157 14.31 10.95 9.43
C MET A 157 13.75 10.44 8.11
N THR A 158 14.58 9.87 7.24
CA THR A 158 14.15 9.26 5.98
C THR A 158 13.85 7.78 6.21
N PRO A 159 12.59 7.33 6.01
CA PRO A 159 12.27 5.93 6.21
C PRO A 159 13.02 5.01 5.24
N ALA A 160 13.52 3.88 5.74
CA ALA A 160 14.44 3.02 5.00
C ALA A 160 13.87 2.52 3.65
N LEU A 161 12.57 2.25 3.57
CA LEU A 161 11.92 1.75 2.35
C LEU A 161 11.49 2.87 1.38
N LEU A 162 11.51 4.13 1.83
CA LEU A 162 11.00 5.26 1.04
C LEU A 162 11.80 5.47 -0.26
N PRO A 163 13.15 5.44 -0.28
CA PRO A 163 13.88 5.59 -1.54
C PRO A 163 13.48 4.49 -2.53
N TRP A 164 13.42 3.23 -2.10
CA TRP A 164 13.09 2.09 -2.96
C TRP A 164 11.69 2.26 -3.57
N SER A 165 10.70 2.58 -2.74
CA SER A 165 9.33 2.89 -3.18
C SER A 165 9.27 3.99 -4.23
N ARG A 166 10.06 5.06 -4.08
CA ARG A 166 10.01 6.24 -4.98
C ARG A 166 10.79 6.09 -6.28
N SER A 167 11.69 5.11 -6.36
CA SER A 167 12.65 5.01 -7.46
C SER A 167 12.63 3.69 -8.23
N HIS A 168 12.09 2.62 -7.64
CA HIS A 168 12.26 1.25 -8.14
C HIS A 168 10.96 0.46 -8.25
N ARG A 169 9.79 1.09 -8.08
CA ARG A 169 8.54 0.39 -8.44
C ARG A 169 8.51 0.11 -9.94
N LEU A 170 7.86 -1.00 -10.28
CA LEU A 170 7.66 -1.52 -11.62
C LEU A 170 6.19 -1.89 -11.80
N TYR A 171 5.77 -2.04 -13.06
CA TYR A 171 4.50 -2.68 -13.33
C TYR A 171 4.54 -4.17 -12.91
N PRO A 172 3.38 -4.76 -12.59
CA PRO A 172 3.31 -6.18 -12.26
C PRO A 172 3.97 -7.06 -13.32
N LEU A 173 4.78 -8.03 -12.87
CA LEU A 173 5.40 -9.04 -13.72
C LEU A 173 6.45 -8.50 -14.72
N GLU A 174 7.07 -7.35 -14.47
CA GLU A 174 8.21 -6.88 -15.27
C GLU A 174 9.53 -7.58 -14.89
N GLN A 175 9.57 -8.93 -14.92
CA GLN A 175 10.79 -9.67 -14.52
C GLN A 175 11.99 -9.37 -15.42
N SER A 176 11.76 -9.02 -16.70
CA SER A 176 12.81 -8.57 -17.62
C SER A 176 13.51 -7.28 -17.15
N ARG A 177 12.87 -6.49 -16.28
CA ARG A 177 13.40 -5.26 -15.68
C ARG A 177 13.84 -5.47 -14.22
N GLY A 178 13.81 -6.71 -13.75
CA GLY A 178 14.19 -7.11 -12.40
C GLY A 178 13.05 -7.08 -11.38
N GLY A 179 11.79 -7.01 -11.81
CA GLY A 179 10.64 -7.25 -10.93
C GLY A 179 10.73 -8.63 -10.30
N TYR A 180 10.43 -8.74 -9.01
CA TYR A 180 10.61 -9.99 -8.26
C TYR A 180 9.59 -10.23 -7.16
N MET A 181 8.72 -9.26 -6.85
CA MET A 181 7.74 -9.44 -5.78
C MET A 181 6.55 -10.26 -6.30
N PRO A 182 5.99 -11.18 -5.49
CA PRO A 182 4.87 -12.04 -5.88
C PRO A 182 3.52 -11.28 -5.80
N VAL A 183 3.39 -10.22 -6.60
CA VAL A 183 2.22 -9.32 -6.63
C VAL A 183 0.93 -10.03 -7.02
N GLU A 184 1.03 -11.11 -7.79
CA GLU A 184 -0.09 -11.98 -8.16
C GLU A 184 -0.72 -12.67 -6.95
N LEU A 185 0.05 -12.97 -5.90
CA LEU A 185 -0.48 -13.57 -4.68
C LEU A 185 -1.34 -12.56 -3.91
N VAL A 186 -0.90 -11.30 -3.84
CA VAL A 186 -1.68 -10.22 -3.21
C VAL A 186 -2.97 -9.99 -4.01
N ALA A 187 -2.88 -9.92 -5.34
CA ALA A 187 -4.04 -9.76 -6.20
C ALA A 187 -5.05 -10.91 -6.02
N ALA A 188 -4.57 -12.16 -5.98
CA ALA A 188 -5.42 -13.32 -5.74
C ALA A 188 -6.11 -13.27 -4.37
N ALA A 189 -5.40 -12.87 -3.31
CA ALA A 189 -5.96 -12.73 -1.97
C ALA A 189 -7.04 -11.63 -1.91
N VAL A 190 -6.79 -10.47 -2.52
CA VAL A 190 -7.77 -9.38 -2.63
C VAL A 190 -9.02 -9.86 -3.37
N LEU A 191 -8.88 -10.54 -4.51
CA LEU A 191 -10.03 -11.08 -5.25
C LEU A 191 -10.79 -12.14 -4.43
N ALA A 192 -10.08 -12.96 -3.65
CA ALA A 192 -10.68 -13.99 -2.79
C ALA A 192 -11.54 -13.41 -1.64
N THR A 193 -11.34 -12.15 -1.25
CA THR A 193 -12.26 -11.45 -0.31
C THR A 193 -13.66 -11.20 -0.90
N GLY A 194 -13.83 -11.39 -2.21
CA GLY A 194 -15.02 -10.99 -2.97
C GLY A 194 -14.97 -9.56 -3.51
N TYR A 195 -13.81 -8.90 -3.46
CA TYR A 195 -13.60 -7.56 -4.03
C TYR A 195 -13.92 -7.52 -5.53
N LYS A 196 -14.63 -6.48 -5.97
CA LYS A 196 -15.02 -6.25 -7.37
C LYS A 196 -14.76 -4.81 -7.84
N GLY A 197 -14.01 -4.03 -7.05
CA GLY A 197 -13.75 -2.63 -7.34
C GLY A 197 -12.60 -2.42 -8.33
N LEU A 198 -12.13 -1.18 -8.40
CA LEU A 198 -11.07 -0.76 -9.31
C LEU A 198 -9.69 -1.32 -8.91
N ILE A 199 -9.01 -1.91 -9.89
CA ILE A 199 -7.60 -2.25 -9.81
C ILE A 199 -6.83 -1.18 -10.59
N SER A 200 -5.88 -0.53 -9.95
CA SER A 200 -5.00 0.47 -10.56
C SER A 200 -3.55 0.04 -10.48
N LEU A 201 -2.72 0.61 -11.34
CA LEU A 201 -1.28 0.45 -11.31
C LEU A 201 -0.68 1.69 -10.66
N GLU A 202 0.04 1.53 -9.55
CA GLU A 202 0.74 2.63 -8.89
C GLU A 202 2.26 2.40 -8.92
N VAL A 203 2.92 3.15 -9.80
CA VAL A 203 4.35 3.03 -10.06
C VAL A 203 5.05 4.38 -9.83
N PHE A 204 6.12 4.35 -9.03
CA PHE A 204 7.08 5.45 -8.90
C PHE A 204 8.47 4.95 -9.29
N ASN A 205 9.06 5.57 -10.29
CA ASN A 205 10.32 5.10 -10.87
C ASN A 205 11.21 6.28 -11.29
N LEU A 206 12.53 6.16 -11.13
CA LEU A 206 13.47 7.22 -11.52
C LEU A 206 13.36 7.61 -12.99
N SER A 207 13.01 6.67 -13.87
CA SER A 207 12.79 6.96 -15.28
C SER A 207 11.71 8.02 -15.50
N LEU A 208 10.72 8.13 -14.62
CA LEU A 208 9.65 9.13 -14.70
C LEU A 208 10.12 10.55 -14.35
N ASN A 209 11.32 10.70 -13.76
CA ASN A 209 11.95 11.99 -13.51
C ASN A 209 12.83 12.46 -14.68
N GLN A 210 13.02 11.62 -15.71
CA GLN A 210 13.80 11.99 -16.88
C GLN A 210 12.98 12.87 -17.82
N THR A 211 13.63 13.87 -18.41
CA THR A 211 13.03 14.71 -19.44
C THR A 211 13.20 14.07 -20.82
N GLY A 212 12.14 13.93 -21.59
CA GLY A 212 12.22 13.47 -22.98
C GLY A 212 10.90 12.93 -23.50
N SER A 213 10.60 13.17 -24.77
CA SER A 213 9.34 12.71 -25.38
C SER A 213 9.24 11.18 -25.50
N SER A 214 10.37 10.46 -25.46
CA SER A 214 10.41 9.00 -25.49
C SER A 214 10.17 8.35 -24.13
N VAL A 215 10.26 9.10 -23.02
CA VAL A 215 10.18 8.55 -21.65
C VAL A 215 8.87 7.78 -21.41
N PRO A 216 7.68 8.29 -21.77
CA PRO A 216 6.44 7.53 -21.55
C PRO A 216 6.44 6.19 -22.30
N SER A 217 6.88 6.19 -23.56
CA SER A 217 6.92 4.97 -24.38
C SER A 217 7.95 3.97 -23.85
N SER A 218 9.16 4.43 -23.49
CA SER A 218 10.21 3.56 -22.96
C SER A 218 9.93 3.05 -21.54
N HIS A 219 9.16 3.78 -20.74
CA HIS A 219 8.78 3.31 -19.40
C HIS A 219 7.69 2.23 -19.44
N ALA A 220 6.78 2.33 -20.41
CA ALA A 220 5.63 1.44 -20.58
C ALA A 220 5.92 0.16 -21.40
N THR A 221 7.15 -0.03 -21.86
CA THR A 221 7.61 -1.18 -22.65
C THR A 221 8.74 -1.93 -21.94
#